data_AF-A0A0D5LW80-F1
#
_entry.id   AF-A0A0D5LW80-F1
#
_cell.length_a   1.000
_cell.length_b   1.000
_cell.length_c   1.000
_cell.angle_alpha   90.00
_cell.angle_beta   90.00
_cell.angle_gamma   90.00
#
_symmetry.space_group_name_H-M   'P 1'
#
loop_
_entity.id
_entity.type
_entity.pdbx_description
1 polymer ?
#
loop_
_entity_poly.entity_id
_entity_poly.type
_entity_poly.pdbx_seq_one_letter_code
_entity_poly.pdbx_strand_id
1 'polypeptide(L)'
;MRTARVRTSGEYLLVVLLVIDPTSHELGSPANLARFTVRYRFCRPPEVELRTKLRDLANERRRFGYRRLFILLRLDGEPSGVNRIYRLYREERLFVRKRKARRRAVGTRAPVLVEAKVDARWSLDFVHDQFACGRRFRVLNIVDDVTRECLAAIPDTSISGRRVARELTTLIERRGKPRMIVSDNVLCRENLAA
;
A
#
# COMPACT_ATOMS: atom_id res chain seq x y z
N MET A 1 50.53 -27.48 28.97
CA MET A 1 49.86 -28.48 29.83
C MET A 1 48.37 -28.19 29.83
N ARG A 2 47.58 -29.23 29.49
CA ARG A 2 46.13 -29.41 29.68
C ARG A 2 45.13 -28.50 28.93
N THR A 3 44.38 -29.21 28.10
CA THR A 3 43.06 -28.95 27.50
C THR A 3 42.01 -28.42 28.48
N ALA A 4 41.24 -27.42 28.03
CA ALA A 4 39.88 -27.17 28.49
C ALA A 4 38.94 -27.18 27.28
N ARG A 5 37.92 -28.04 27.35
CA ARG A 5 36.90 -28.25 26.32
C ARG A 5 35.67 -27.46 26.75
N VAL A 6 35.28 -26.45 25.98
CA VAL A 6 34.01 -25.73 26.17
C VAL A 6 33.24 -25.76 24.85
N ARG A 7 32.17 -26.56 24.82
CA ARG A 7 31.08 -26.45 23.85
C ARG A 7 30.02 -25.57 24.49
N THR A 8 29.63 -24.47 23.85
CA THR A 8 28.31 -24.27 23.20
C THR A 8 28.08 -22.80 22.87
N SER A 9 27.32 -22.62 21.78
CA SER A 9 26.50 -21.46 21.44
C SER A 9 27.20 -20.10 21.37
N GLY A 10 27.69 -19.82 20.17
CA GLY A 10 27.45 -18.53 19.52
C GLY A 10 28.07 -17.34 20.20
N GLU A 11 29.38 -17.17 20.06
CA GLU A 11 30.03 -15.88 20.19
C GLU A 11 31.39 -15.97 19.50
N TYR A 12 31.55 -15.20 18.43
CA TYR A 12 32.78 -15.11 17.64
C TYR A 12 33.79 -14.29 18.44
N LEU A 13 34.77 -14.95 19.05
CA LEU A 13 35.97 -14.32 19.59
C LEU A 13 37.18 -14.66 18.72
N LEU A 14 38.03 -13.64 18.58
CA LEU A 14 39.40 -13.64 18.04
C LEU A 14 39.57 -13.86 16.53
N VAL A 15 39.74 -12.76 15.81
CA VAL A 15 41.06 -12.40 15.25
C VAL A 15 41.24 -10.88 15.38
N VAL A 16 42.11 -10.45 16.30
CA VAL A 16 42.47 -9.04 16.55
C VAL A 16 43.80 -8.79 15.85
N LEU A 17 43.83 -7.97 14.81
CA LEU A 17 45.05 -7.35 14.27
C LEU A 17 44.99 -5.86 14.63
N LEU A 18 45.90 -5.44 15.52
CA LEU A 18 46.12 -4.06 15.93
C LEU A 18 46.71 -3.26 14.76
N VAL A 19 46.08 -2.15 14.40
CA VAL A 19 46.77 -1.06 13.69
C VAL A 19 47.18 -0.05 14.77
N ILE A 20 48.49 0.05 15.01
CA ILE A 20 49.10 1.15 15.77
C ILE A 20 49.71 2.07 14.70
N ASP A 21 49.17 3.28 14.53
CA ASP A 21 49.80 4.34 13.73
C ASP A 21 51.02 4.90 14.50
N PRO A 22 52.25 4.88 13.95
CA PRO A 22 53.47 5.23 14.67
C PRO A 22 53.90 6.70 14.44
N THR A 23 52.98 7.67 14.51
CA THR A 23 53.31 9.08 14.26
C THR A 23 52.65 10.02 15.26
N SER A 24 53.26 10.14 16.45
CA SER A 24 53.19 11.32 17.34
C SER A 24 54.17 11.11 18.51
N HIS A 25 55.46 11.37 18.26
CA HIS A 25 56.38 11.74 19.33
C HIS A 25 56.13 13.21 19.62
N GLU A 26 55.52 13.58 20.75
CA GLU A 26 55.83 14.79 21.53
C GLU A 26 55.32 14.63 22.98
N LEU A 27 56.10 15.19 23.90
CA LEU A 27 56.07 14.98 25.35
C LEU A 27 54.93 15.74 26.03
N GLY A 28 54.16 15.07 26.89
CA GLY A 28 53.20 15.72 27.78
C GLY A 28 52.57 14.78 28.79
N SER A 29 52.93 14.95 30.07
CA SER A 29 52.25 14.57 31.33
C SER A 29 51.31 13.34 31.36
N PRO A 30 51.46 12.37 32.30
CA PRO A 30 50.57 11.21 32.42
C PRO A 30 49.13 11.52 32.89
N ALA A 31 48.76 12.80 33.01
CA ALA A 31 47.48 13.24 33.54
C ALA A 31 46.48 13.67 32.46
N ASN A 32 46.18 12.84 31.45
CA ASN A 32 44.95 12.95 30.66
C ASN A 32 44.65 11.76 29.74
N LEU A 33 44.83 10.53 30.24
CA LEU A 33 44.26 9.36 29.56
C LEU A 33 42.77 9.27 29.93
N ALA A 34 41.95 10.07 29.24
CA ALA A 34 40.52 9.82 29.14
C ALA A 34 40.36 8.33 28.85
N ARG A 35 39.62 7.61 29.71
CA ARG A 35 39.31 6.18 29.56
C ARG A 35 38.97 5.93 28.09
N PHE A 36 39.91 5.34 27.35
CA PHE A 36 39.73 5.01 25.95
C PHE A 36 38.58 4.01 25.88
N THR A 37 37.39 4.50 25.61
CA THR A 37 36.26 3.65 25.22
C THR A 37 36.55 3.25 23.79
N VAL A 38 37.30 2.16 23.63
CA VAL A 38 37.47 1.49 22.34
C VAL A 38 36.09 1.00 21.94
N ARG A 39 35.36 1.84 21.21
CA ARG A 39 34.08 1.47 20.62
C ARG A 39 34.38 0.46 19.53
N TYR A 40 34.00 -0.79 19.77
CA TYR A 40 34.03 -1.81 18.74
C TYR A 40 33.30 -1.31 17.50
N ARG A 41 34.05 -1.05 16.44
CA ARG A 41 33.50 -0.67 15.14
C ARG A 41 33.42 -1.94 14.31
N PHE A 42 32.24 -2.56 14.27
CA PHE A 42 32.03 -3.75 13.48
C PHE A 42 32.12 -3.43 11.98
N CYS A 43 33.28 -3.67 11.38
CA CYS A 43 33.46 -3.62 9.93
C CYS A 43 33.13 -5.00 9.35
N ARG A 44 31.95 -5.15 8.74
CA ARG A 44 31.60 -6.37 8.01
C ARG A 44 32.39 -6.41 6.69
N PRO A 45 32.91 -7.58 6.27
CA PRO A 45 33.47 -7.71 4.94
C PRO A 45 32.39 -7.33 3.90
N PRO A 46 32.78 -6.64 2.81
CA PRO A 46 31.83 -6.14 1.85
C PRO A 46 31.11 -7.32 1.18
N GLU A 47 29.80 -7.43 1.43
CA GLU A 47 28.93 -8.52 0.95
C GLU A 47 28.59 -8.33 -0.55
N VAL A 48 29.60 -8.07 -1.38
CA VAL A 48 29.45 -7.63 -2.78
C VAL A 48 28.81 -8.71 -3.65
N GLU A 49 29.24 -9.96 -3.49
CA GLU A 49 28.73 -11.09 -4.28
C GLU A 49 27.25 -11.34 -4.02
N LEU A 50 26.85 -11.37 -2.75
CA LEU A 50 25.46 -11.59 -2.35
C LEU A 50 24.56 -10.43 -2.78
N ARG A 51 25.04 -9.18 -2.70
CA ARG A 51 24.33 -8.00 -3.21
C ARG A 51 24.12 -8.08 -4.72
N THR A 52 25.15 -8.51 -5.46
CA THR A 52 25.09 -8.64 -6.92
C THR A 52 24.06 -9.71 -7.32
N LYS A 53 24.16 -10.93 -6.77
CA LYS A 53 23.19 -12.00 -6.99
C LYS A 53 21.75 -11.56 -6.63
N LEU A 54 21.57 -10.87 -5.51
CA LEU A 54 20.26 -10.37 -5.09
C LEU A 54 19.70 -9.32 -6.05
N ARG A 55 20.54 -8.41 -6.57
CA ARG A 55 20.15 -7.42 -7.59
C ARG A 55 19.76 -8.10 -8.89
N ASP A 56 20.52 -9.10 -9.34
CA ASP A 56 20.27 -9.81 -10.59
C ASP A 56 18.92 -10.55 -10.53
N LEU A 57 18.66 -11.30 -9.45
CA LEU A 57 17.37 -11.97 -9.24
C LEU A 57 16.20 -10.98 -9.13
N ALA A 58 16.40 -9.83 -8.48
CA ALA A 58 15.38 -8.79 -8.38
C ALA A 58 15.10 -8.12 -9.75
N ASN A 59 16.11 -7.97 -10.60
CA ASN A 59 15.98 -7.40 -11.94
C ASN A 59 15.30 -8.36 -12.92
N GLU A 60 15.64 -9.64 -12.89
CA GLU A 60 14.99 -10.69 -13.66
C GLU A 60 13.51 -10.82 -13.24
N ARG A 61 13.23 -10.78 -11.93
CA ARG A 61 11.91 -11.04 -11.36
C ARG A 61 11.38 -9.87 -10.53
N ARG A 62 11.12 -8.74 -11.21
CA ARG A 62 10.64 -7.46 -10.62
C ARG A 62 9.38 -7.52 -9.74
N ARG A 63 8.63 -8.63 -9.77
CA ARG A 63 7.42 -8.85 -8.95
C ARG A 63 7.71 -9.52 -7.61
N PHE A 64 8.93 -10.02 -7.40
CA PHE A 64 9.26 -10.84 -6.24
C PHE A 64 9.78 -9.95 -5.11
N GLY A 65 9.17 -10.09 -3.92
CA GLY A 65 9.68 -9.49 -2.69
C GLY A 65 10.77 -10.34 -2.05
N TYR A 66 11.38 -9.82 -0.98
CA TYR A 66 12.51 -10.46 -0.28
C TYR A 66 12.25 -11.93 0.13
N ARG A 67 11.02 -12.32 0.47
CA ARG A 67 10.67 -13.71 0.83
C ARG A 67 10.82 -14.68 -0.34
N ARG A 68 10.42 -14.26 -1.56
CA ARG A 68 10.57 -15.10 -2.76
C ARG A 68 12.03 -15.14 -3.21
N LEU A 69 12.73 -14.01 -3.15
CA LEU A 69 14.16 -13.95 -3.44
C LEU A 69 14.98 -14.81 -2.45
N PHE A 70 14.59 -14.83 -1.17
CA PHE A 70 15.18 -15.71 -0.17
C PHE A 70 15.06 -17.20 -0.53
N ILE A 71 13.90 -17.64 -0.99
CA ILE A 71 13.70 -19.04 -1.40
C ILE A 71 14.58 -19.39 -2.60
N LEU A 72 14.65 -18.51 -3.61
CA LEU A 72 15.50 -18.72 -4.79
C LEU A 72 16.98 -18.81 -4.41
N LEU A 73 17.47 -17.86 -3.60
CA LEU A 73 18.83 -17.89 -3.09
C LEU A 73 19.11 -19.17 -2.30
N ARG A 74 18.13 -19.67 -1.53
CA ARG A 74 18.29 -20.91 -0.78
C ARG A 74 18.39 -22.15 -1.67
N LEU A 75 17.66 -22.16 -2.79
CA LEU A 75 17.74 -23.22 -3.81
C LEU A 75 19.10 -23.19 -4.52
N ASP A 76 19.66 -22.00 -4.74
CA ASP A 76 21.00 -21.80 -5.31
C ASP A 76 22.14 -22.08 -4.29
N GLY A 77 21.81 -22.63 -3.12
CA GLY A 77 22.77 -23.05 -2.10
C GLY A 77 23.24 -21.93 -1.16
N GLU A 78 22.62 -20.75 -1.18
CA GLU A 78 23.03 -19.65 -0.29
C GLU A 78 22.69 -19.96 1.19
N PRO A 79 23.69 -20.00 2.09
CA PRO A 79 23.47 -20.35 3.49
C PRO A 79 22.84 -19.20 4.31
N SER A 80 22.76 -17.99 3.76
CA SER A 80 22.29 -16.78 4.44
C SER A 80 20.86 -16.90 4.97
N GLY A 81 20.65 -16.45 6.22
CA GLY A 81 19.33 -16.39 6.85
C GLY A 81 18.44 -15.25 6.32
N VAL A 82 17.13 -15.39 6.54
CA VAL A 82 16.09 -14.44 6.07
C VAL A 82 16.37 -12.99 6.49
N ASN A 83 16.85 -12.79 7.73
CA ASN A 83 17.13 -11.45 8.27
C ASN A 83 18.27 -10.75 7.52
N ARG A 84 19.29 -11.51 7.09
CA ARG A 84 20.43 -10.97 6.33
C ARG A 84 19.98 -10.52 4.95
N ILE A 85 19.17 -11.34 4.27
CA ILE A 85 18.62 -11.02 2.94
C ILE A 85 17.63 -9.87 3.02
N TYR A 86 16.79 -9.81 4.04
CA TYR A 86 15.89 -8.67 4.25
C TYR A 86 16.65 -7.35 4.45
N ARG A 87 17.72 -7.37 5.25
CA ARG A 87 18.58 -6.19 5.45
C ARG A 87 19.20 -5.72 4.14
N LEU A 88 19.84 -6.62 3.39
CA LEU A 88 20.45 -6.30 2.10
C LEU A 88 19.40 -5.79 1.10
N TYR A 89 18.23 -6.41 1.03
CA TYR A 89 17.13 -5.98 0.17
C TYR A 89 16.67 -4.54 0.47
N ARG A 90 16.65 -4.14 1.75
CA ARG A 90 16.33 -2.76 2.17
C ARG A 90 17.43 -1.78 1.81
N GLU A 91 18.69 -2.14 2.08
CA GLU A 91 19.86 -1.30 1.77
C GLU A 91 20.00 -1.07 0.26
N GLU A 92 19.71 -2.10 -0.54
CA GLU A 92 19.71 -2.07 -2.01
C GLU A 92 18.46 -1.44 -2.63
N ARG A 93 17.51 -0.99 -1.80
CA ARG A 93 16.25 -0.34 -2.23
C ARG A 93 15.46 -1.16 -3.26
N LEU A 94 15.52 -2.48 -3.19
CA LEU A 94 14.89 -3.40 -4.15
C LEU A 94 13.37 -3.56 -3.93
N PHE A 95 12.73 -2.58 -3.28
CA PHE A 95 11.31 -2.66 -2.95
C PHE A 95 10.44 -2.75 -4.21
N VAL A 96 9.66 -3.83 -4.30
CA VAL A 96 8.64 -3.99 -5.35
C VAL A 96 7.71 -2.77 -5.34
N ARG A 97 7.77 -1.99 -6.42
CA ARG A 97 6.95 -0.79 -6.58
C ARG A 97 5.48 -1.20 -6.66
N LYS A 98 4.67 -0.72 -5.71
CA LYS A 98 3.21 -0.87 -5.79
C LYS A 98 2.71 -0.20 -7.07
N ARG A 99 2.03 -0.96 -7.94
CA ARG A 99 1.38 -0.40 -9.13
C ARG A 99 0.35 0.61 -8.66
N LYS A 100 0.54 1.90 -8.99
CA LYS A 100 -0.49 2.91 -8.76
C LYS A 100 -1.70 2.52 -9.60
N ALA A 101 -2.89 2.47 -8.99
CA ALA A 101 -4.12 2.25 -9.73
C ALA A 101 -4.21 3.28 -10.86
N ARG A 102 -4.52 2.83 -12.08
CA ARG A 102 -4.72 3.73 -13.23
C ARG A 102 -5.92 4.61 -12.88
N ARG A 103 -5.70 5.91 -12.63
CA ARG A 103 -6.78 6.88 -12.52
C ARG A 103 -7.44 6.92 -13.89
N ARG A 104 -8.74 6.61 -13.98
CA ARG A 104 -9.51 6.86 -15.21
C ARG A 104 -9.39 8.36 -15.50
N ALA A 105 -9.11 8.72 -16.74
CA ALA A 105 -9.14 10.12 -17.13
C ALA A 105 -10.56 10.61 -16.83
N VAL A 106 -10.67 11.54 -15.89
CA VAL A 106 -11.90 12.29 -15.69
C VAL A 106 -11.97 13.21 -16.91
N GLY A 107 -12.58 12.74 -17.99
CA GLY A 107 -12.84 13.58 -19.15
C GLY A 107 -13.51 14.87 -18.69
N THR A 108 -13.20 15.98 -19.37
CA THR A 108 -13.78 17.31 -19.12
C THR A 108 -15.30 17.17 -19.05
N ARG A 109 -15.85 17.11 -17.83
CA ARG A 109 -17.30 17.11 -17.63
C ARG A 109 -17.75 18.50 -18.03
N ALA A 110 -18.29 18.63 -19.24
CA ALA A 110 -18.97 19.84 -19.65
C ALA A 110 -20.07 20.12 -18.60
N PRO A 111 -20.14 21.32 -18.03
CA PRO A 111 -21.27 21.68 -17.18
C PRO A 111 -22.52 21.59 -18.06
N VAL A 112 -23.44 20.71 -17.69
CA VAL A 112 -24.71 20.62 -18.40
C VAL A 112 -25.46 21.92 -18.10
N LEU A 113 -25.64 22.75 -19.12
CA LEU A 113 -26.43 23.97 -19.07
C LEU A 113 -27.90 23.58 -18.89
N VAL A 114 -28.37 23.55 -17.64
CA VAL A 114 -29.78 23.35 -17.32
C VAL A 114 -30.34 24.69 -16.87
N GLU A 115 -31.54 25.03 -17.34
CA GLU A 115 -32.30 26.17 -16.82
C GLU A 115 -32.46 26.01 -15.30
N ALA A 116 -32.03 27.02 -14.54
CA ALA A 116 -32.06 27.03 -13.07
C ALA A 116 -33.49 27.19 -12.52
N LYS A 117 -34.36 26.23 -12.84
CA LYS A 117 -35.73 26.14 -12.35
C LYS A 117 -35.86 24.95 -11.40
N VAL A 118 -36.57 25.16 -10.29
CA VAL A 118 -36.92 24.11 -9.34
C VAL A 118 -37.62 22.96 -10.06
N ASP A 119 -37.25 21.71 -9.71
CA ASP A 119 -37.76 20.49 -10.32
C ASP A 119 -37.47 20.37 -11.83
N ALA A 120 -36.56 21.17 -12.40
CA ALA A 120 -36.16 21.01 -13.79
C ALA A 120 -35.33 19.73 -13.99
N ARG A 121 -34.50 19.38 -13.00
CA ARG A 121 -33.60 18.25 -13.10
C ARG A 121 -33.39 17.57 -11.75
N TRP A 122 -33.63 16.27 -11.75
CA TRP A 122 -33.32 15.41 -10.60
C TRP A 122 -32.08 14.55 -10.89
N SER A 123 -31.21 14.45 -9.90
CA SER A 123 -30.07 13.55 -9.88
C SER A 123 -30.34 12.36 -8.96
N LEU A 124 -30.07 11.15 -9.48
CA LEU A 124 -30.20 9.88 -8.78
C LEU A 124 -28.81 9.34 -8.47
N ASP A 125 -28.58 9.01 -7.20
CA ASP A 125 -27.35 8.39 -6.71
C ASP A 125 -27.66 7.18 -5.84
N PHE A 126 -26.75 6.20 -5.84
CA PHE A 126 -26.81 5.01 -5.00
C PHE A 126 -25.64 4.98 -4.04
N VAL A 127 -25.93 5.17 -2.75
CA VAL A 127 -24.94 5.01 -1.69
C VAL A 127 -24.98 3.58 -1.19
N HIS A 128 -23.82 2.93 -1.12
CA HIS A 128 -23.67 1.57 -0.61
C HIS A 128 -23.11 1.59 0.80
N ASP A 129 -23.67 0.79 1.69
CA ASP A 129 -23.20 0.66 3.07
C ASP A 129 -23.40 -0.76 3.62
N GLN A 130 -22.87 -1.05 4.80
CA GLN A 130 -22.86 -2.36 5.42
C GLN A 130 -23.17 -2.26 6.91
N PHE A 131 -24.13 -3.06 7.37
CA PHE A 131 -24.41 -3.22 8.80
C PHE A 131 -23.25 -3.90 9.52
N ALA A 132 -23.17 -3.71 10.84
CA ALA A 132 -22.17 -4.39 11.69
C ALA A 132 -22.19 -5.93 11.54
N CYS A 133 -23.34 -6.52 11.21
CA CYS A 133 -23.50 -7.95 10.95
C CYS A 133 -23.01 -8.40 9.56
N GLY A 134 -22.40 -7.51 8.76
CA GLY A 134 -21.88 -7.81 7.42
C GLY A 134 -22.93 -7.78 6.30
N ARG A 135 -24.22 -7.60 6.62
CA ARG A 135 -25.27 -7.45 5.60
C ARG A 135 -25.12 -6.10 4.89
N ARG A 136 -25.07 -6.13 3.56
CA ARG A 136 -24.97 -4.92 2.74
C ARG A 136 -26.36 -4.36 2.43
N PHE A 137 -26.44 -3.04 2.33
CA PHE A 137 -27.63 -2.33 1.86
C PHE A 137 -27.23 -1.17 0.95
N ARG A 138 -28.21 -0.60 0.27
CA ARG A 138 -28.05 0.56 -0.60
C ARG A 138 -29.12 1.59 -0.24
N VAL A 139 -28.81 2.85 -0.47
CA VAL A 139 -29.75 3.96 -0.34
C VAL A 139 -29.84 4.64 -1.70
N LEU A 140 -31.04 4.67 -2.28
CA LEU A 140 -31.34 5.49 -3.44
C LEU A 140 -31.62 6.91 -2.97
N ASN A 141 -30.76 7.84 -3.38
CA ASN A 141 -30.94 9.26 -3.13
C ASN A 141 -31.44 9.94 -4.40
N ILE A 142 -32.49 10.75 -4.27
CA ILE A 142 -33.08 11.55 -5.34
C ILE A 142 -32.98 13.00 -4.89
N VAL A 143 -32.25 13.81 -5.63
CA VAL A 143 -31.94 15.20 -5.28
C VAL A 143 -32.31 16.13 -6.42
N ASP A 144 -32.91 17.28 -6.12
CA ASP A 144 -33.09 18.34 -7.11
C ASP A 144 -31.77 19.11 -7.29
N ASP A 145 -31.33 19.28 -8.53
CA ASP A 145 -30.02 19.86 -8.81
C ASP A 145 -29.95 21.36 -8.52
N VAL A 146 -31.10 22.06 -8.56
CA VAL A 146 -31.20 23.51 -8.38
C VAL A 146 -31.33 23.87 -6.91
N THR A 147 -32.29 23.29 -6.20
CA THR A 147 -32.52 23.57 -4.77
C THR A 147 -31.57 22.80 -3.86
N ARG A 148 -30.94 21.73 -4.36
CA ARG A 148 -30.17 20.75 -3.56
C ARG A 148 -31.01 20.07 -2.49
N GLU A 149 -32.34 20.09 -2.63
CA GLU A 149 -33.25 19.38 -1.75
C GLU A 149 -33.17 17.87 -2.00
N CYS A 150 -33.12 17.09 -0.92
CA CYS A 150 -33.27 15.64 -0.98
C CYS A 150 -34.76 15.30 -1.08
N LEU A 151 -35.20 14.91 -2.27
CA LEU A 151 -36.59 14.58 -2.58
C LEU A 151 -37.00 13.23 -2.00
N ALA A 152 -36.07 12.26 -2.01
CA ALA A 152 -36.24 10.98 -1.35
C ALA A 152 -34.90 10.29 -1.05
N ALA A 153 -34.87 9.57 0.07
CA ALA A 153 -33.78 8.67 0.45
C ALA A 153 -34.40 7.30 0.82
N ILE A 154 -34.25 6.32 -0.08
CA ILE A 154 -34.87 5.00 0.09
C ILE A 154 -33.80 3.96 0.42
N PRO A 155 -33.67 3.53 1.69
CA PRO A 155 -32.78 2.44 2.07
C PRO A 155 -33.43 1.08 1.77
N ASP A 156 -32.67 0.18 1.16
CA ASP A 156 -33.06 -1.22 0.99
C ASP A 156 -31.83 -2.14 0.83
N THR A 157 -32.02 -3.41 1.13
CA THR A 157 -31.04 -4.47 0.86
C THR A 157 -30.80 -4.69 -0.64
N SER A 158 -31.82 -4.49 -1.47
CA SER A 158 -31.74 -4.57 -2.93
C SER A 158 -32.75 -3.63 -3.60
N ILE A 159 -32.26 -2.65 -4.36
CA ILE A 159 -33.11 -1.70 -5.08
C ILE A 159 -33.17 -2.10 -6.55
N SER A 160 -34.29 -2.71 -6.96
CA SER A 160 -34.54 -3.06 -8.36
C SER A 160 -34.99 -1.85 -9.17
N GLY A 161 -34.82 -1.90 -10.49
CA GLY A 161 -35.34 -0.85 -11.40
C GLY A 161 -36.86 -0.64 -11.27
N ARG A 162 -37.62 -1.71 -11.00
CA ARG A 162 -39.07 -1.62 -10.72
C ARG A 162 -39.35 -0.82 -9.45
N ARG A 163 -38.57 -1.04 -8.39
CA ARG A 163 -38.69 -0.27 -7.15
C ARG A 163 -38.37 1.20 -7.41
N VAL A 164 -37.26 1.49 -8.10
CA VAL A 164 -36.90 2.88 -8.50
C VAL A 164 -38.02 3.56 -9.27
N ALA A 165 -38.57 2.89 -10.29
CA ALA A 165 -39.66 3.43 -11.10
C ALA A 165 -40.89 3.78 -10.24
N ARG A 166 -41.26 2.91 -9.29
CA ARG A 166 -42.38 3.16 -8.37
C ARG A 166 -42.13 4.40 -7.50
N GLU A 167 -40.96 4.51 -6.87
CA GLU A 167 -40.64 5.67 -6.03
C GLU A 167 -40.61 6.97 -6.85
N LEU A 168 -40.08 6.93 -8.09
CA LEU A 168 -40.12 8.06 -9.00
C LEU A 168 -41.55 8.44 -9.40
N THR A 169 -42.41 7.48 -9.71
CA THR A 169 -43.82 7.75 -10.03
C THR A 169 -44.51 8.48 -8.88
N THR A 170 -44.34 8.00 -7.65
CA THR A 170 -44.91 8.65 -6.46
C THR A 170 -44.38 10.07 -6.24
N LEU A 171 -43.09 10.32 -6.52
CA LEU A 171 -42.54 11.68 -6.45
C LEU A 171 -43.10 12.60 -7.54
N ILE A 172 -43.24 12.09 -8.76
CA ILE A 172 -43.80 12.81 -9.91
C ILE A 172 -45.26 13.20 -9.64
N GLU A 173 -46.04 12.33 -9.02
CA GLU A 173 -47.43 12.63 -8.63
C GLU A 173 -47.52 13.79 -7.63
N ARG A 174 -46.54 13.93 -6.74
CA ARG A 174 -46.55 14.95 -5.67
C ARG A 174 -45.99 16.30 -6.11
N ARG A 175 -44.94 16.31 -6.94
CA ARG A 175 -44.20 17.52 -7.32
C ARG A 175 -44.35 17.91 -8.78
N GLY A 176 -44.87 17.01 -9.60
CA GLY A 176 -44.87 17.15 -11.05
C GLY A 176 -43.66 16.46 -11.68
N LYS A 177 -43.73 16.33 -13.01
CA LYS A 177 -42.71 15.61 -13.79
C LYS A 177 -41.49 16.51 -14.04
N PRO A 178 -40.27 16.07 -13.69
CA PRO A 178 -39.07 16.82 -14.02
C PRO A 178 -38.81 16.78 -15.53
N ARG A 179 -38.09 17.79 -16.05
CA ARG A 179 -37.69 17.79 -17.47
C ARG A 179 -36.58 16.78 -17.75
N MET A 180 -35.72 16.53 -16.76
CA MET A 180 -34.58 15.63 -16.90
C MET A 180 -34.34 14.84 -15.62
N ILE A 181 -34.04 13.55 -15.78
CA ILE A 181 -33.57 12.69 -14.70
C ILE A 181 -32.19 12.18 -15.11
N VAL A 182 -31.19 12.36 -14.25
CA VAL A 182 -29.82 11.92 -14.49
C VAL A 182 -29.43 10.91 -13.43
N SER A 183 -28.88 9.77 -13.86
CA SER A 183 -28.23 8.82 -12.97
C SER A 183 -26.78 8.65 -13.39
N ASP A 184 -25.88 8.69 -12.43
CA ASP A 184 -24.44 8.53 -12.64
C ASP A 184 -24.00 7.06 -12.66
N ASN A 185 -24.92 6.15 -12.34
CA ASN A 185 -24.67 4.73 -12.20
C ASN A 185 -25.40 3.97 -13.31
N VAL A 186 -24.67 3.66 -14.39
CA VAL A 186 -25.13 2.71 -15.40
C VAL A 186 -25.28 1.35 -14.71
N LEU A 187 -26.52 0.90 -14.50
CA LEU A 187 -26.85 -0.48 -14.17
C LEU A 187 -26.55 -1.38 -15.37
N CYS A 188 -25.30 -1.48 -15.82
CA CYS A 188 -24.87 -2.45 -16.83
C CYS A 188 -23.77 -3.35 -16.25
N ARG A 189 -24.21 -4.48 -15.71
CA ARG A 189 -23.68 -5.80 -16.06
C ARG A 189 -24.85 -6.79 -16.01
N GLU A 190 -25.66 -6.78 -17.06
CA GLU A 190 -26.25 -8.05 -17.49
C GLU A 190 -25.09 -8.86 -18.06
N ASN A 191 -24.77 -9.97 -17.38
CA ASN A 191 -23.94 -11.01 -17.94
C ASN A 191 -24.72 -11.62 -19.11
N LEU A 192 -24.52 -11.11 -20.32
CA LEU A 192 -24.70 -11.92 -21.52
C LEU A 192 -23.50 -12.85 -21.58
N ALA A 193 -23.69 -14.05 -21.03
CA ALA A 193 -22.86 -15.19 -21.35
C ALA A 193 -22.92 -15.42 -22.87
N ALA A 194 -21.75 -15.47 -23.48
CA ALA A 194 -21.48 -16.10 -24.78
C ALA A 194 -20.19 -16.88 -24.62
#